data_AF-A0A0R0C207-F1
#
_entry.id   AF-A0A0R0C207-F1
#
_cell.length_a   1.000
_cell.length_b   1.000
_cell.length_c   1.000
_cell.angle_alpha   90.00
_cell.angle_beta   90.00
_cell.angle_gamma   90.00
#
_symmetry.space_group_name_H-M   'P 1'
#
loop_
_entity.id
_entity.type
_entity.pdbx_description
1 polymer ?
#
loop_
_entity_poly.entity_id
_entity_poly.type
_entity_poly.pdbx_seq_one_letter_code
_entity_poly.pdbx_strand_id
1 'polypeptide(L)'
;MNRTQKRQLQAYLHFRDKPMSVLGLILFNWRIFLLLIVAGAATVGVMLYFHSTFQAWLFGVAYGSFLLRDLGHYIRWSRTWPLTSQLLDWPKVERMASENRLAA
;
A
#
# COMPACT_ATOMS: atom_id res chain seq x y z
N MET A 1 -11.14 -4.32 16.94
CA MET A 1 -10.34 -4.59 15.73
C MET A 1 -9.43 -3.40 15.45
N ASN A 2 -8.16 -3.63 15.16
CA ASN A 2 -7.18 -2.55 14.94
C ASN A 2 -7.36 -1.91 13.55
N ARG A 3 -6.95 -0.65 13.35
CA ARG A 3 -7.13 0.07 12.06
C ARG A 3 -6.53 -0.69 10.87
N THR A 4 -5.39 -1.34 11.09
CA THR A 4 -4.70 -2.16 10.08
C THR A 4 -5.51 -3.39 9.67
N GLN A 5 -6.11 -4.09 10.64
CA GLN A 5 -6.96 -5.26 10.40
C GLN A 5 -8.23 -4.86 9.63
N LYS A 6 -8.83 -3.72 9.97
CA LYS A 6 -9.98 -3.15 9.25
C LYS A 6 -9.66 -2.92 7.77
N ARG A 7 -8.49 -2.36 7.49
CA ARG A 7 -8.04 -2.04 6.14
C ARG A 7 -7.66 -3.29 5.33
N GLN A 8 -7.08 -4.30 5.99
CA GLN A 8 -6.85 -5.61 5.38
C GLN A 8 -8.15 -6.30 4.99
N LEU A 9 -9.16 -6.28 5.87
CA LEU A 9 -10.47 -6.87 5.58
C LEU A 9 -11.14 -6.19 4.38
N GLN A 10 -11.08 -4.84 4.31
CA GLN A 10 -11.55 -4.09 3.15
C GLN A 10 -10.81 -4.46 1.86
N ALA A 11 -9.48 -4.64 1.93
CA ALA A 11 -8.70 -5.07 0.76
C ALA A 11 -9.12 -6.47 0.30
N TYR A 12 -9.35 -7.41 1.23
CA TYR A 12 -9.78 -8.78 0.88
C TYR A 12 -11.14 -8.80 0.20
N LEU A 13 -12.09 -8.00 0.67
CA LEU A 13 -13.39 -7.86 0.02
C LEU A 13 -13.26 -7.21 -1.37
N HIS A 14 -12.45 -6.16 -1.49
CA HIS A 14 -12.26 -5.45 -2.76
C HIS A 14 -11.64 -6.33 -3.86
N PHE A 15 -10.74 -7.25 -3.47
CA PHE A 15 -10.03 -8.13 -4.39
C PHE A 15 -10.56 -9.58 -4.40
N ARG A 16 -11.72 -9.85 -3.82
CA ARG A 16 -12.31 -11.20 -3.78
C ARG A 16 -12.42 -11.81 -5.18
N ASP A 17 -13.08 -11.10 -6.08
CA ASP A 17 -13.39 -11.57 -7.44
C ASP A 17 -12.45 -10.97 -8.50
N LYS A 18 -11.35 -10.33 -8.05
CA LYS A 18 -10.41 -9.62 -8.92
C LYS A 18 -8.99 -10.09 -8.68
N PRO A 19 -8.16 -10.21 -9.73
CA PRO A 19 -6.73 -10.42 -9.53
C PRO A 19 -6.14 -9.23 -8.79
N MET A 20 -5.55 -9.48 -7.62
CA MET A 20 -4.84 -8.44 -6.87
C MET A 20 -3.54 -8.11 -7.59
N SER A 21 -3.57 -7.07 -8.42
CA SER A 21 -2.39 -6.54 -9.10
C SER A 21 -1.69 -5.50 -8.23
N VAL A 22 -0.38 -5.30 -8.44
CA VAL A 22 0.39 -4.25 -7.75
C VAL A 22 -0.21 -2.87 -8.00
N LEU A 23 -0.60 -2.58 -9.24
CA LEU A 23 -1.30 -1.34 -9.59
C LEU A 23 -2.65 -1.21 -8.86
N GLY A 24 -3.43 -2.29 -8.75
CA GLY A 24 -4.67 -2.30 -7.98
C GLY A 24 -4.43 -1.98 -6.51
N LEU A 25 -3.40 -2.56 -5.89
CA LEU A 25 -3.00 -2.28 -4.52
C LEU A 25 -2.54 -0.83 -4.30
N ILE A 26 -1.81 -0.27 -5.28
CA ILE A 26 -1.38 1.12 -5.29
C ILE A 26 -2.60 2.05 -5.35
N LEU A 27 -3.53 1.79 -6.27
CA LEU A 27 -4.77 2.58 -6.42
C LEU A 27 -5.66 2.48 -5.19
N PHE A 28 -5.80 1.30 -4.59
CA PHE A 28 -6.53 1.12 -3.33
C PHE A 28 -5.91 1.95 -2.19
N ASN A 29 -4.58 2.09 -2.18
CA ASN A 29 -3.83 2.88 -1.20
C ASN A 29 -3.36 4.24 -1.75
N TRP A 30 -4.04 4.81 -2.76
CA TRP A 30 -3.52 5.97 -3.50
C TRP A 30 -3.19 7.16 -2.60
N ARG A 31 -3.93 7.35 -1.49
CA ARG A 31 -3.68 8.43 -0.52
C ARG A 31 -2.30 8.33 0.14
N ILE A 32 -1.82 7.12 0.44
CA ILE A 32 -0.48 6.92 1.00
C ILE A 32 0.58 7.25 -0.05
N PHE A 33 0.37 6.80 -1.29
CA PHE A 33 1.26 7.11 -2.40
C PHE A 33 1.30 8.61 -2.72
N LEU A 34 0.16 9.30 -2.66
CA LEU A 34 0.09 10.74 -2.84
C LEU A 34 0.93 11.46 -1.77
N LEU A 35 0.79 11.07 -0.49
CA LEU A 35 1.60 11.65 0.59
C LEU A 35 3.09 11.42 0.38
N LEU A 36 3.49 10.22 -0.07
CA LEU A 36 4.89 9.92 -0.41
C LEU A 36 5.39 10.80 -1.55
N ILE A 37 4.61 10.94 -2.63
CA ILE A 37 4.95 11.79 -3.79
C ILE A 37 5.10 13.25 -3.36
N VAL A 38 4.16 13.78 -2.57
CA VAL A 38 4.21 15.17 -2.07
C VAL A 38 5.42 15.38 -1.18
N ALA A 39 5.71 14.44 -0.27
CA ALA A 39 6.89 14.51 0.59
C ALA A 39 8.19 14.45 -0.23
N GLY A 40 8.25 13.59 -1.25
CA GLY A 40 9.37 13.51 -2.17
C GLY A 40 9.58 14.81 -2.95
N ALA A 41 8.51 15.38 -3.52
CA ALA A 41 8.55 16.63 -4.26
C ALA A 41 8.97 17.82 -3.39
N ALA A 42 8.42 17.94 -2.17
CA ALA A 42 8.80 18.98 -1.22
C ALA A 42 10.30 18.88 -0.88
N THR A 43 10.80 17.66 -0.69
CA THR A 43 12.22 17.46 -0.36
C THR A 43 13.13 17.81 -1.54
N VAL A 44 12.76 17.43 -2.77
CA VAL A 44 13.48 17.86 -3.98
C VAL A 44 13.50 19.39 -4.10
N GLY A 45 12.37 20.07 -3.84
CA GLY A 45 12.29 21.53 -3.85
C GLY A 45 13.24 22.18 -2.84
N VAL A 46 13.29 21.65 -1.61
CA VAL A 46 14.24 22.10 -0.57
C VAL A 46 15.68 21.89 -1.03
N MET A 47 15.99 20.76 -1.66
CA MET A 47 17.34 20.45 -2.14
C MET A 47 17.81 21.39 -3.25
N LEU A 48 16.93 21.69 -4.20
CA LEU A 48 17.20 22.67 -5.25
C LEU A 48 17.44 24.07 -4.65
N TYR A 49 16.74 24.42 -3.57
CA TYR A 49 16.93 25.70 -2.89
C TYR A 49 18.29 25.78 -2.17
N PHE A 50 18.65 24.76 -1.39
CA PHE A 50 19.88 24.77 -0.57
C PHE A 50 21.16 24.33 -1.29
N HIS A 51 21.09 23.93 -2.58
CA HIS A 51 22.24 23.58 -3.42
C HIS A 51 23.19 22.51 -2.83
N SER A 52 22.69 21.60 -1.99
CA SER A 52 23.51 20.56 -1.34
C SER A 52 23.39 19.21 -2.05
N THR A 53 24.34 18.94 -2.96
CA THR A 53 24.37 17.71 -3.78
C THR A 53 24.50 16.43 -2.96
N PHE A 54 25.28 16.43 -1.87
CA PHE A 54 25.47 15.24 -1.03
C PHE A 54 24.19 14.84 -0.29
N GLN A 55 23.49 15.82 0.27
CA GLN A 55 22.21 15.58 0.96
C GLN A 55 21.16 15.05 -0.03
N ALA A 56 21.17 15.53 -1.28
CA ALA A 56 20.30 15.06 -2.34
C ALA A 56 20.45 13.57 -2.64
N TRP A 57 21.69 13.09 -2.78
CA TRP A 57 21.96 11.67 -2.97
C TRP A 57 21.56 10.83 -1.75
N LEU A 58 21.88 11.28 -0.54
CA LEU A 58 21.54 10.55 0.69
C LEU A 58 20.02 10.38 0.83
N PHE A 59 19.24 11.44 0.56
CA PHE A 59 17.79 11.36 0.57
C PHE A 59 17.25 10.49 -0.57
N GLY A 60 17.80 10.63 -1.79
CA GLY A 60 17.37 9.83 -2.94
C GLY A 60 17.50 8.33 -2.67
N VAL A 61 18.61 7.92 -2.05
CA VAL A 61 18.84 6.53 -1.63
C VAL A 61 17.87 6.12 -0.51
N ALA A 62 17.71 6.94 0.52
CA ALA A 62 16.80 6.64 1.63
C ALA A 62 15.34 6.52 1.16
N TYR A 63 14.86 7.50 0.39
CA TYR A 63 13.51 7.53 -0.18
C TYR A 63 13.30 6.38 -1.16
N GLY A 64 14.27 6.11 -2.04
CA GLY A 64 14.24 4.98 -2.97
C GLY A 64 14.17 3.63 -2.24
N SER A 65 14.93 3.45 -1.16
CA SER A 65 14.88 2.23 -0.35
C SER A 65 13.50 2.00 0.28
N PHE A 66 12.83 3.07 0.73
CA PHE A 66 11.49 2.99 1.31
C PHE A 66 10.45 2.59 0.26
N LEU A 67 10.51 3.21 -0.93
CA LEU A 67 9.64 2.87 -2.05
C LEU A 67 9.85 1.43 -2.53
N LEU A 68 11.10 0.99 -2.70
CA LEU A 68 11.42 -0.37 -3.13
C LEU A 68 10.95 -1.41 -2.11
N ARG A 69 11.10 -1.13 -0.81
CA ARG A 69 10.61 -2.01 0.26
C ARG A 69 9.10 -2.20 0.18
N ASP A 70 8.36 -1.11 0.06
CA ASP A 70 6.91 -1.13 0.03
C ASP A 70 6.40 -1.79 -1.27
N LEU A 71 7.02 -1.50 -2.42
CA LEU A 71 6.72 -2.15 -3.68
C LEU A 71 6.98 -3.66 -3.63
N GLY A 72 8.08 -4.08 -3.00
CA GLY A 72 8.41 -5.49 -2.78
C GLY A 72 7.41 -6.20 -1.86
N HIS A 73 6.80 -5.48 -0.91
CA HIS A 73 5.71 -6.01 -0.10
C HIS A 73 4.45 -6.21 -0.94
N TYR A 74 4.07 -5.23 -1.77
CA TYR A 74 2.90 -5.34 -2.65
C TYR A 74 3.07 -6.43 -3.72
N ILE A 75 4.26 -6.60 -4.30
CA ILE A 75 4.55 -7.68 -5.25
C ILE A 75 4.37 -9.04 -4.58
N ARG A 76 4.93 -9.23 -3.38
CA ARG A 76 4.77 -10.49 -2.64
C ARG A 76 3.30 -10.76 -2.33
N TRP A 77 2.58 -9.76 -1.82
CA TRP A 77 1.17 -9.92 -1.51
C TRP A 77 0.34 -10.28 -2.74
N SER A 78 0.52 -9.55 -3.84
CA SER A 78 -0.09 -9.81 -5.15
C SER A 78 0.17 -11.24 -5.64
N ARG A 79 1.42 -11.72 -5.54
CA ARG A 79 1.78 -13.09 -5.94
C ARG A 79 1.16 -14.16 -5.05
N THR A 80 1.06 -13.92 -3.75
CA THR A 80 0.46 -14.87 -2.81
C THR A 80 -1.07 -14.85 -2.82
N TRP A 81 -1.67 -13.77 -3.32
CA TRP A 81 -3.12 -13.56 -3.28
C TRP A 81 -3.96 -14.71 -3.85
N PRO A 82 -3.64 -15.31 -5.02
CA PRO A 82 -4.44 -16.41 -5.58
C PRO A 82 -4.51 -17.64 -4.66
N LEU A 83 -3.44 -17.91 -3.92
CA LEU A 83 -3.41 -19.00 -2.95
C LEU A 83 -4.18 -18.60 -1.69
N THR A 84 -3.93 -17.39 -1.18
CA THR A 84 -4.58 -16.88 0.03
C THR A 84 -6.11 -16.77 -0.16
N SER A 85 -6.58 -16.34 -1.33
CA SER A 85 -8.01 -16.19 -1.64
C SER A 85 -8.76 -17.51 -1.67
N GLN A 86 -8.09 -18.61 -2.04
CA GLN A 86 -8.67 -19.95 -2.01
C GLN A 86 -8.73 -20.54 -0.59
N LEU A 87 -7.75 -20.19 0.25
CA LEU A 87 -7.67 -20.66 1.64
C LEU A 87 -8.54 -19.84 2.61
N LEU A 88 -9.02 -18.67 2.19
CA LEU A 88 -9.86 -17.79 3.00
C LEU A 88 -11.28 -18.34 3.15
N ASP A 89 -11.73 -18.46 4.39
CA ASP A 89 -13.14 -18.69 4.74
C ASP A 89 -13.94 -17.39 4.50
N TRP A 90 -14.45 -17.24 3.28
CA TRP A 90 -15.22 -16.06 2.86
C TRP A 90 -16.46 -15.79 3.73
N PRO A 91 -17.28 -16.79 4.12
CA PRO A 91 -18.35 -16.58 5.08
C PRO A 91 -17.89 -15.90 6.38
N LYS A 92 -16.74 -16.33 6.92
CA LYS A 92 -16.17 -15.70 8.12
C LYS A 92 -15.71 -14.27 7.85
N VAL A 93 -15.09 -14.00 6.70
CA VAL A 93 -14.66 -12.65 6.29
C VAL A 93 -15.84 -11.71 6.14
N GLU A 94 -16.92 -12.15 5.48
CA GLU A 94 -18.16 -11.39 5.30
C GLU A 94 -18.83 -11.08 6.64
N ARG A 95 -18.88 -12.07 7.54
CA ARG A 95 -19.41 -11.88 8.89
C ARG A 95 -18.60 -10.84 9.68
N MET A 96 -17.27 -10.93 9.64
CA MET A 96 -16.41 -9.93 10.27
C MET A 96 -16.60 -8.54 9.64
N ALA A 97 -16.89 -8.48 8.34
CA ALA A 97 -17.11 -7.22 7.64
C ALA A 97 -18.45 -6.58 7.99
N SER A 98 -19.53 -7.37 8.03
CA SER A 98 -20.87 -6.90 8.38
C SER A 98 -20.94 -6.42 9.83
N GLU A 99 -20.35 -7.17 10.77
CA GLU A 99 -20.23 -6.78 12.18
C GLU A 99 -19.50 -5.44 12.36
N ASN A 100 -18.59 -5.10 11.45
CA ASN A 100 -17.79 -3.87 11.49
C ASN A 100 -18.27 -2.77 10.52
N ARG A 101 -19.44 -2.92 9.91
CA ARG A 101 -20.03 -1.99 8.91
C ARG A 101 -19.08 -1.67 7.76
N LEU A 102 -18.42 -2.71 7.26
CA LEU A 102 -17.46 -2.64 6.16
C LEU A 102 -18.03 -3.16 4.82
N ALA A 103 -19.16 -3.86 4.87
CA ALA A 103 -19.90 -4.25 3.68
C ALA A 103 -20.58 -2.99 3.11
N ALA A 104 -20.13 -2.59 1.91
CA ALA A 104 -20.81 -1.65 1.05
C ALA A 104 -21.43 -2.43 -0.11
#